data_AF-A0A161ZL36-F1
#
_entry.id   AF-A0A161ZL36-F1
#
_cell.length_a   1.000
_cell.length_b   1.000
_cell.length_c   1.000
_cell.angle_alpha   90.00
_cell.angle_beta   90.00
_cell.angle_gamma   90.00
#
_symmetry.space_group_name_H-M   'P 1'
#
loop_
_entity.id
_entity.type
_entity.pdbx_description
1 polymer ?
#
loop_
_entity_poly.entity_id
_entity_poly.type
_entity_poly.pdbx_seq_one_letter_code
_entity_poly.pdbx_strand_id
1 'polypeptide(L)'
;MKRRAVLTMTAGSLLALAGCVGSLGSKSRDSGVVLTKLSIENDSENPQTVAVDVLYDGKSVYSERHEVTAKEGNVLGGKEITVDFPSDPGEVVIRAKIRNDSAEANLTDVMKNACARVQIWIDSDSSLSIFSSNEGTGCFENR
;
A
#
# COMPACT_ATOMS: atom_id res chain seq x y z
N MET A 1 4.55 -56.43 49.69
CA MET A 1 3.71 -57.25 48.78
C MET A 1 2.59 -56.41 48.19
N LYS A 2 2.39 -56.55 46.88
CA LYS A 2 1.43 -55.93 45.94
C LYS A 2 0.06 -55.51 46.49
N ARG A 3 -0.42 -54.31 46.12
CA ARG A 3 -1.81 -54.01 45.69
C ARG A 3 -1.77 -52.85 44.69
N ARG A 4 -1.71 -53.16 43.40
CA ARG A 4 -2.82 -53.19 42.42
C ARG A 4 -3.28 -51.78 42.01
N ALA A 5 -2.87 -51.43 40.79
CA ALA A 5 -3.37 -50.32 39.98
C ALA A 5 -4.87 -50.46 39.71
N VAL A 6 -5.56 -49.32 39.63
CA VAL A 6 -6.83 -49.18 38.91
C VAL A 6 -6.68 -47.95 38.01
N LEU A 7 -6.68 -48.22 36.69
CA LEU A 7 -6.89 -47.22 35.65
C LEU A 7 -8.28 -46.62 35.81
N THR A 8 -8.38 -45.30 35.70
CA THR A 8 -9.65 -44.67 35.31
C THR A 8 -9.38 -43.84 34.06
N MET A 9 -9.74 -44.40 32.91
CA MET A 9 -9.93 -43.67 31.67
C MET A 9 -11.19 -42.81 31.83
N THR A 10 -11.06 -41.49 31.71
CA THR A 10 -12.18 -40.64 31.30
C THR A 10 -11.78 -39.93 30.02
N ALA A 11 -12.35 -40.44 28.94
CA ALA A 11 -12.32 -39.86 27.61
C ALA A 11 -13.20 -38.59 27.55
N GLY A 12 -12.75 -37.63 26.74
CA GLY A 12 -13.62 -36.71 26.04
C GLY A 12 -13.85 -35.37 26.72
N SER A 13 -13.36 -34.30 26.09
CA SER A 13 -14.21 -33.22 25.57
C SER A 13 -13.36 -32.21 24.77
N LEU A 14 -13.50 -32.32 23.45
CA LEU A 14 -13.70 -31.23 22.49
C LEU A 14 -12.68 -30.07 22.47
N LEU A 15 -11.87 -30.11 21.42
CA LEU A 15 -11.22 -28.99 20.75
C LEU A 15 -12.24 -27.85 20.53
N ALA A 16 -12.22 -26.83 21.38
CA ALA A 16 -12.76 -25.53 21.04
C ALA A 16 -11.75 -24.83 20.11
N LEU A 17 -11.80 -25.17 18.83
CA LEU A 17 -11.30 -24.28 17.78
C LEU A 17 -12.16 -23.02 17.86
N ALA A 18 -11.70 -22.02 18.61
CA ALA A 18 -12.16 -20.66 18.45
C ALA A 18 -11.76 -20.23 17.03
N GLY A 19 -12.63 -20.55 16.08
CA GLY A 19 -12.57 -20.00 14.75
C GLY A 19 -12.72 -18.50 14.89
N CYS A 20 -11.61 -17.77 14.73
CA CYS A 20 -11.71 -16.40 14.27
C CYS A 20 -12.48 -16.48 12.95
N VAL A 21 -13.75 -16.11 13.00
CA VAL A 21 -14.55 -15.76 11.84
C VAL A 21 -13.82 -14.60 11.20
N GLY A 22 -12.84 -14.92 10.36
CA GLY A 22 -12.29 -14.02 9.39
C GLY A 22 -13.46 -13.67 8.50
N SER A 23 -14.01 -12.48 8.72
CA SER A 23 -14.86 -11.81 7.76
C SER A 23 -14.07 -11.75 6.46
N LEU A 24 -14.24 -12.77 5.62
CA LEU A 24 -13.98 -12.72 4.19
C LEU A 24 -15.02 -11.75 3.65
N GLY A 25 -14.76 -10.46 3.92
CA GLY A 25 -15.36 -9.38 3.18
C GLY A 25 -14.93 -9.63 1.75
N SER A 26 -15.86 -10.20 0.99
CA SER A 26 -15.81 -10.19 -0.45
C SER A 26 -15.81 -8.71 -0.84
N LYS A 27 -14.63 -8.09 -0.85
CA LYS A 27 -14.42 -6.77 -1.43
C LYS A 27 -14.85 -6.94 -2.87
N SER A 28 -15.99 -6.35 -3.22
CA SER A 28 -16.51 -6.38 -4.58
C SER A 28 -15.37 -5.91 -5.48
N ARG A 29 -14.91 -6.76 -6.41
CA ARG A 29 -13.91 -6.39 -7.42
C ARG A 29 -14.34 -5.14 -8.20
N ASP A 30 -15.65 -4.87 -8.20
CA ASP A 30 -16.32 -3.73 -8.86
C ASP A 30 -16.16 -2.38 -8.14
N SER A 31 -15.19 -2.20 -7.23
CA SER A 31 -14.87 -0.88 -6.67
C SER A 31 -13.39 -0.58 -6.51
N GLY A 32 -12.50 -1.40 -7.07
CA GLY A 32 -11.05 -1.25 -6.90
C GLY A 32 -10.43 -0.14 -7.77
N VAL A 33 -9.14 0.08 -7.57
CA VAL A 33 -8.33 1.10 -8.24
C VAL A 33 -7.18 0.42 -8.98
N VAL A 34 -6.80 0.98 -10.13
CA VAL A 34 -5.60 0.59 -10.87
C VAL A 34 -4.63 1.77 -10.85
N LEU A 35 -3.50 1.62 -10.18
CA LEU A 35 -2.41 2.58 -10.20
C LEU A 35 -1.68 2.50 -11.55
N THR A 36 -1.70 3.59 -12.30
CA THR A 36 -1.11 3.67 -13.66
C THR A 36 0.18 4.48 -13.70
N LYS A 37 0.41 5.36 -12.73
CA LYS A 37 1.63 6.16 -12.63
C LYS A 37 1.91 6.54 -11.18
N LEU A 38 3.18 6.50 -10.81
CA LEU A 38 3.69 6.99 -9.55
C LEU A 38 4.90 7.88 -9.81
N SER A 39 4.90 9.09 -9.28
CA SER A 39 6.03 10.01 -9.35
C SER A 39 6.34 10.61 -7.98
N ILE A 40 7.57 11.10 -7.84
CA ILE A 40 8.03 11.91 -6.73
C ILE A 40 8.44 13.27 -7.27
N GLU A 41 8.02 14.34 -6.61
CA GLU A 41 8.46 15.71 -6.89
C GLU A 41 9.05 16.33 -5.62
N ASN A 42 10.15 17.07 -5.77
CA ASN A 42 10.90 17.67 -4.69
C ASN A 42 11.03 19.18 -4.91
N ASP A 43 10.32 19.95 -4.09
CA ASP A 43 10.39 21.40 -4.03
C ASP A 43 11.43 21.90 -2.99
N SER A 44 12.08 20.98 -2.27
CA SER A 44 13.16 21.33 -1.34
C SER A 44 14.46 21.71 -2.07
N GLU A 45 15.19 22.66 -1.49
CA GLU A 45 16.55 23.02 -1.94
C GLU A 45 17.60 21.94 -1.64
N ASN A 46 17.22 20.88 -0.93
CA ASN A 46 18.09 19.76 -0.63
C ASN A 46 17.66 18.50 -1.39
N PRO A 47 18.61 17.67 -1.86
CA PRO A 47 18.30 16.33 -2.34
C PRO A 47 17.69 15.49 -1.23
N GLN A 48 16.76 14.62 -1.60
CA GLN A 48 16.02 13.79 -0.65
C GLN A 48 16.12 12.32 -1.02
N THR A 49 16.11 11.46 0.01
CA THR A 49 15.95 10.02 -0.17
C THR A 49 14.58 9.61 0.32
N VAL A 50 13.70 9.23 -0.59
CA VAL A 50 12.33 8.78 -0.28
C VAL A 50 12.28 7.27 -0.32
N ALA A 51 11.82 6.64 0.76
CA ALA A 51 11.40 5.26 0.75
C ALA A 51 9.92 5.20 0.35
N VAL A 52 9.60 4.37 -0.64
CA VAL A 52 8.26 4.20 -1.19
C VAL A 52 7.86 2.74 -1.07
N ASP A 53 6.68 2.48 -0.51
CA ASP A 53 6.06 1.17 -0.44
C ASP A 53 4.64 1.26 -1.02
N VAL A 54 4.30 0.35 -1.92
CA VAL A 54 2.99 0.25 -2.57
C VAL A 54 2.41 -1.12 -2.27
N LEU A 55 1.22 -1.12 -1.69
CA LEU A 55 0.48 -2.32 -1.40
C LEU A 55 -0.74 -2.43 -2.31
N TYR A 56 -0.95 -3.62 -2.84
CA TYR A 56 -2.17 -4.03 -3.53
C TYR A 56 -2.85 -5.15 -2.73
N ASP A 57 -4.11 -4.96 -2.36
CA ASP A 57 -4.89 -5.89 -1.53
C ASP A 57 -4.12 -6.37 -0.28
N GLY A 58 -3.43 -5.43 0.39
CA GLY A 58 -2.63 -5.68 1.58
C GLY A 58 -1.29 -6.37 1.35
N LYS A 59 -0.88 -6.64 0.09
CA LYS A 59 0.42 -7.22 -0.25
C LYS A 59 1.33 -6.16 -0.86
N SER A 60 2.56 -6.03 -0.36
CA SER A 60 3.56 -5.15 -0.99
C SER A 60 3.90 -5.66 -2.38
N VAL A 61 3.70 -4.80 -3.38
CA VAL A 61 4.04 -5.04 -4.79
C VAL A 61 5.22 -4.19 -5.25
N TYR A 62 5.57 -3.16 -4.48
CA TYR A 62 6.73 -2.32 -4.72
C TYR A 62 7.27 -1.78 -3.40
N SER A 63 8.58 -1.85 -3.19
CA SER A 63 9.24 -1.31 -1.99
C SER A 63 10.69 -0.95 -2.29
N GLU A 64 10.97 0.33 -2.55
CA GLU A 64 12.32 0.80 -2.87
C GLU A 64 12.63 2.18 -2.28
N ARG A 65 13.90 2.57 -2.36
CA ARG A 65 14.37 3.91 -2.01
C ARG A 65 14.81 4.64 -3.27
N HIS A 66 14.53 5.94 -3.32
CA HIS A 66 14.91 6.80 -4.41
C HIS A 66 15.58 8.06 -3.91
N GLU A 67 16.73 8.35 -4.51
CA GLU A 67 17.29 9.70 -4.46
C GLU A 67 16.57 10.56 -5.49
N VAL A 68 16.12 11.73 -5.04
CA VAL A 68 15.48 12.76 -5.85
C VAL A 68 16.30 14.03 -5.68
N THR A 69 16.66 14.64 -6.79
CA THR A 69 17.49 15.85 -6.80
C THR A 69 16.78 17.00 -6.09
N ALA A 70 17.57 17.99 -5.64
CA ALA A 70 17.01 19.25 -5.16
C ALA A 70 16.29 19.99 -6.28
N LYS A 71 15.44 20.95 -5.89
CA LYS A 71 14.97 22.00 -6.77
C LYS A 71 16.14 22.88 -7.23
N GLU A 72 16.11 23.29 -8.49
CA GLU A 72 17.05 24.26 -9.06
C GLU A 72 16.30 25.51 -9.54
N GLY A 73 16.39 26.61 -8.78
CA GLY A 73 15.67 27.84 -9.08
C GLY A 73 14.15 27.62 -8.99
N ASN A 74 13.45 27.65 -10.12
CA ASN A 74 12.01 27.36 -10.20
C ASN A 74 11.70 25.96 -10.76
N VAL A 75 12.73 25.13 -10.99
CA VAL A 75 12.59 23.79 -11.56
C VAL A 75 12.63 22.77 -10.42
N LEU A 76 11.55 22.01 -10.26
CA LEU A 76 11.46 20.96 -9.24
C LEU A 76 12.42 19.81 -9.56
N GLY A 77 12.99 19.22 -8.51
CA GLY A 77 13.54 17.88 -8.63
C GLY A 77 12.39 16.88 -8.84
N GLY A 78 12.62 15.82 -9.61
CA GLY A 78 11.55 14.88 -9.90
C GLY A 78 12.05 13.51 -10.31
N LYS A 79 11.24 12.49 -10.03
CA LYS A 79 11.47 11.12 -10.47
C LYS A 79 10.15 10.41 -10.74
N GLU A 80 10.00 9.90 -11.95
CA GLU A 80 8.95 8.93 -12.25
C GLU A 80 9.41 7.52 -11.87
N ILE A 81 8.53 6.76 -11.22
CA ILE A 81 8.77 5.38 -10.82
C ILE A 81 8.20 4.48 -11.90
N THR A 82 9.08 3.88 -12.70
CA THR A 82 8.71 2.94 -13.77
C THR A 82 8.65 1.53 -13.22
N VAL A 83 7.44 1.07 -12.90
CA VAL A 83 7.15 -0.27 -12.39
C VAL A 83 5.89 -0.79 -13.06
N ASP A 84 5.89 -2.08 -13.41
CA ASP A 84 4.70 -2.76 -13.90
C ASP A 84 3.76 -3.06 -12.72
N PHE A 85 2.89 -2.11 -12.39
CA PHE A 85 1.89 -2.30 -11.35
C PHE A 85 0.81 -3.31 -11.77
N PRO A 86 0.16 -4.00 -10.82
CA PRO A 86 -0.96 -4.87 -11.12
C PRO A 86 -2.02 -4.15 -11.96
N SER A 87 -2.39 -4.78 -13.08
CA SER A 87 -3.42 -4.26 -13.97
C SER A 87 -4.81 -4.48 -13.39
N ASP A 88 -5.02 -5.47 -12.51
CA ASP A 88 -6.32 -5.74 -11.89
C ASP A 88 -6.71 -4.71 -10.81
N PRO A 89 -7.99 -4.25 -10.74
CA PRO A 89 -8.43 -3.35 -9.70
C PRO A 89 -8.33 -4.04 -8.35
N GLY A 90 -7.73 -3.33 -7.41
CA GLY A 90 -7.63 -3.76 -6.02
C GLY A 90 -7.67 -2.58 -5.07
N GLU A 91 -7.54 -2.88 -3.79
CA GLU A 91 -7.21 -1.87 -2.79
C GLU A 91 -5.76 -1.43 -2.97
N VAL A 92 -5.53 -0.13 -3.13
CA VAL A 92 -4.18 0.42 -3.32
C VAL A 92 -3.81 1.34 -2.17
N VAL A 93 -2.76 1.00 -1.44
CA VAL A 93 -2.19 1.83 -0.36
C VAL A 93 -0.77 2.22 -0.74
N ILE A 94 -0.46 3.51 -0.63
CA ILE A 94 0.87 4.05 -0.91
C ILE A 94 1.41 4.67 0.37
N ARG A 95 2.65 4.33 0.69
CA ARG A 95 3.41 4.84 1.82
C ARG A 95 4.68 5.49 1.31
N ALA A 96 4.93 6.69 1.77
CA ALA A 96 6.17 7.41 1.51
C ALA A 96 6.81 7.80 2.84
N LYS A 97 8.14 7.71 2.90
CA LYS A 97 8.90 8.11 4.09
C LYS A 97 10.20 8.78 3.70
N ILE A 98 10.47 9.93 4.33
CA ILE A 98 11.77 10.58 4.38
C ILE A 98 12.31 10.53 5.81
N ARG A 99 13.44 11.18 6.09
CA ARG A 99 14.15 11.03 7.37
C ARG A 99 13.25 11.28 8.59
N ASN A 100 12.52 12.38 8.59
CA ASN A 100 11.76 12.86 9.74
C ASN A 100 10.24 12.88 9.51
N ASP A 101 9.77 12.43 8.35
CA ASP A 101 8.37 12.52 7.99
C ASP A 101 7.90 11.30 7.18
N SER A 102 6.60 11.04 7.21
CA SER A 102 5.95 9.95 6.49
C SER A 102 4.52 10.30 6.13
N ALA A 103 4.09 9.89 4.94
CA ALA A 103 2.73 10.03 4.46
C ALA A 103 2.18 8.66 4.01
N GLU A 104 0.88 8.46 4.20
CA GLU A 104 0.15 7.28 3.74
C GLU A 104 -1.14 7.73 3.04
N ALA A 105 -1.48 7.09 1.92
CA ALA A 105 -2.74 7.30 1.22
C ALA A 105 -3.32 5.96 0.78
N ASN A 106 -4.59 5.71 1.12
CA ASN A 106 -5.38 4.62 0.57
C ASN A 106 -6.22 5.18 -0.58
N LEU A 107 -5.89 4.82 -1.82
CA LEU A 107 -6.56 5.35 -3.00
C LEU A 107 -8.02 4.89 -3.07
N THR A 108 -8.34 3.71 -2.55
CA THR A 108 -9.70 3.17 -2.60
C THR A 108 -10.66 3.89 -1.64
N ASP A 109 -10.14 4.63 -0.67
CA ASP A 109 -10.95 5.48 0.22
C ASP A 109 -11.39 6.79 -0.46
N VAL A 110 -10.64 7.24 -1.47
CA VAL A 110 -10.89 8.50 -2.21
C VAL A 110 -11.49 8.30 -3.59
N MET A 111 -11.22 7.18 -4.25
CA MET A 111 -11.75 6.87 -5.58
C MET A 111 -12.13 5.39 -5.72
N LYS A 112 -13.14 5.11 -6.54
CA LYS A 112 -13.62 3.77 -6.85
C LYS A 112 -13.72 3.62 -8.35
N ASN A 113 -13.39 2.44 -8.87
CA ASN A 113 -13.43 2.14 -10.31
C ASN A 113 -12.67 3.19 -11.12
N ALA A 114 -11.42 3.42 -10.75
CA ALA A 114 -10.61 4.47 -11.34
C ALA A 114 -9.23 3.97 -11.72
N CYS A 115 -8.72 4.52 -12.82
CA CYS A 115 -7.30 4.55 -13.13
C CYS A 115 -6.70 5.71 -12.37
N ALA A 116 -5.76 5.45 -11.46
CA ALA A 116 -5.16 6.45 -10.61
C ALA A 116 -3.76 6.84 -11.11
N ARG A 117 -3.42 8.11 -10.96
CA ARG A 117 -2.02 8.57 -10.90
C ARG A 117 -1.75 9.14 -9.53
N VAL A 118 -0.52 8.94 -9.06
CA VAL A 118 -0.10 9.40 -7.75
C VAL A 118 1.20 10.18 -7.85
N GLN A 119 1.24 11.29 -7.12
CA GLN A 119 2.40 12.13 -6.95
C GLN A 119 2.72 12.22 -5.45
N ILE A 120 3.93 11.81 -5.09
CA ILE A 120 4.52 12.04 -3.77
C ILE A 120 5.21 13.39 -3.85
N TRP A 121 4.76 14.36 -3.08
CA TRP A 121 5.31 15.71 -3.05
C TRP A 121 6.16 15.91 -1.81
N ILE A 122 7.37 16.42 -1.99
CA ILE A 122 8.23 16.90 -0.91
C ILE A 122 8.23 18.42 -0.96
N ASP A 123 7.68 19.05 0.07
CA ASP A 123 7.62 20.51 0.15
C ASP A 123 9.03 21.10 0.44
N SER A 124 9.14 22.41 0.27
CA SER A 124 10.30 23.23 0.57
C SER A 124 10.89 22.97 1.96
N ASP A 125 10.04 22.72 2.96
CA ASP A 125 10.40 22.41 4.34
C ASP A 125 10.72 20.93 4.63
N SER A 126 10.77 20.10 3.57
CA SER A 126 10.93 18.65 3.66
C SER A 126 9.79 17.93 4.42
N SER A 127 8.55 18.40 4.26
CA SER A 127 7.35 17.62 4.58
C SER A 127 6.87 16.80 3.39
N LEU A 128 6.20 15.67 3.65
CA LEU A 128 5.64 14.77 2.65
C LEU A 128 4.13 14.94 2.50
N SER A 129 3.68 14.94 1.24
CA SER A 129 2.27 14.81 0.88
C SER A 129 2.09 13.80 -0.24
N ILE A 130 0.93 13.15 -0.30
CA ILE A 130 0.56 12.24 -1.39
C ILE A 130 -0.70 12.77 -2.05
N PHE A 131 -0.60 13.10 -3.33
CA PHE A 131 -1.71 13.53 -4.16
C PHE A 131 -2.10 12.43 -5.13
N SER A 132 -3.40 12.30 -5.40
CA SER A 132 -3.91 11.33 -6.35
C SER A 132 -4.93 11.97 -7.29
N SER A 133 -4.92 11.55 -8.55
CA SER A 133 -5.90 11.95 -9.57
C SER A 133 -6.61 10.74 -10.15
N ASN A 134 -7.87 10.93 -10.51
CA ASN A 134 -8.67 9.96 -11.25
C ASN A 134 -8.57 10.27 -12.75
N GLU A 135 -8.01 9.35 -13.53
CA GLU A 135 -7.83 9.45 -14.98
C GLU A 135 -8.97 8.75 -15.77
N GLY A 136 -10.09 8.45 -15.12
CA GLY A 136 -11.23 7.73 -15.70
C GLY A 136 -11.11 6.21 -15.58
N THR A 137 -11.62 5.50 -16.57
CA THR A 137 -11.83 4.03 -16.53
C THR A 137 -11.12 3.27 -17.66
N GLY A 138 -10.33 3.94 -18.51
CA GLY A 138 -9.76 3.32 -19.72
C GLY A 138 -8.81 2.13 -19.46
N CYS A 139 -8.21 2.04 -18.28
CA CYS A 139 -7.39 0.90 -17.85
C CYS A 139 -8.20 -0.39 -17.57
N PHE A 140 -9.53 -0.32 -17.63
CA PHE A 140 -10.43 -1.48 -17.58
C PHE A 140 -10.81 -1.98 -18.97
N GLU A 141 -10.70 -1.14 -20.01
CA GLU A 141 -11.25 -1.43 -21.35
C GLU A 141 -10.33 -2.30 -22.22
N ASN A 142 -9.05 -2.42 -21.85
CA ASN A 142 -8.03 -3.18 -22.60
C ASN A 142 -7.65 -4.51 -21.94
N ARG A 143 -8.59 -5.20 -21.29
CA ARG A 143 -8.35 -6.50 -20.63
C ARG A 143 -9.13 -7.64 -21.26
#